data_AF-A0A832T309-F1
#
_entry.id   AF-A0A832T309-F1
#
_cell.length_a   1.000
_cell.length_b   1.000
_cell.length_c   1.000
_cell.angle_alpha   90.00
_cell.angle_beta   90.00
_cell.angle_gamma   90.00
#
_symmetry.space_group_name_H-M   'P 1'
#
loop_
_entity.id
_entity.type
_entity.pdbx_description
1 polymer ?
#
loop_
_entity_poly.entity_id
_entity_poly.type
_entity_poly.pdbx_seq_one_letter_code
_entity_poly.pdbx_strand_id
1 'polypeptide(L)'
;MDGLASTILEVHKPAKLEDIPDEDPIAIILALKWLEYLCERAGVENVSDILDFYYMLGWLGDKALAKLLKFLKGIKVDEENVVEGSGKLNITDHIISLLFIERLNGKKISAELLDKIEWELRKIKKGAEQFYGI
;
A
#
# COMPACT_ATOMS: atom_id res chain seq x y z
N MET A 1 -20.40 -4.10 -30.92
CA MET A 1 -19.00 -4.19 -30.50
C MET A 1 -18.67 -2.79 -30.03
N ASP A 2 -18.68 -2.41 -28.74
CA ASP A 2 -17.82 -2.96 -27.68
C ASP A 2 -18.19 -2.51 -26.25
N GLY A 3 -19.48 -2.41 -25.91
CA GLY A 3 -19.89 -2.13 -24.51
C GLY A 3 -19.45 -3.23 -23.54
N LEU A 4 -19.60 -4.49 -23.92
CA LEU A 4 -19.17 -5.65 -23.13
C LEU A 4 -17.65 -5.76 -23.02
N ALA A 5 -16.90 -5.39 -24.07
CA ALA A 5 -15.44 -5.43 -24.03
C ALA A 5 -14.88 -4.37 -23.07
N SER A 6 -15.47 -3.17 -23.04
CA SER A 6 -15.11 -2.13 -22.06
C SER A 6 -15.40 -2.57 -20.63
N THR A 7 -16.56 -3.19 -20.37
CA THR A 7 -16.89 -3.72 -19.03
C THR A 7 -15.98 -4.89 -18.64
N ILE A 8 -15.63 -5.79 -19.57
CA ILE A 8 -14.72 -6.91 -19.30
C ILE A 8 -13.28 -6.43 -19.05
N LEU A 9 -12.83 -5.38 -19.75
CA LEU A 9 -11.53 -4.75 -19.55
C LEU A 9 -11.43 -3.98 -18.22
N GLU A 10 -12.51 -3.34 -17.77
CA GLU A 10 -12.55 -2.70 -16.44
C GLU A 10 -12.53 -3.73 -15.29
N VAL A 11 -13.09 -4.93 -15.49
CA VAL A 11 -13.13 -6.00 -14.48
C VAL A 11 -11.78 -6.70 -14.29
N HIS A 12 -10.83 -6.59 -15.24
CA HIS A 12 -9.56 -7.34 -15.25
C HIS A 12 -8.31 -6.45 -15.30
N LYS A 13 -8.35 -5.23 -14.76
CA LYS A 13 -7.09 -4.50 -14.58
C LYS A 13 -6.27 -5.24 -13.51
N PRO A 14 -5.06 -5.74 -13.83
CA PRO A 14 -4.25 -6.42 -12.85
C PRO A 14 -3.97 -5.47 -11.69
N ALA A 15 -4.02 -6.01 -10.48
CA ALA A 15 -3.70 -5.28 -9.28
C ALA A 15 -2.26 -4.76 -9.34
N LYS A 16 -1.98 -3.69 -8.59
CA LYS A 16 -0.61 -3.15 -8.55
C LYS A 16 0.41 -4.17 -8.05
N LEU A 17 0.06 -4.99 -7.06
CA LEU A 17 0.89 -6.09 -6.57
C LEU A 17 0.08 -7.37 -6.60
N GLU A 18 0.40 -8.24 -7.56
CA GLU A 18 -0.30 -9.52 -7.75
C GLU A 18 0.20 -10.60 -6.79
N ASP A 19 1.51 -10.66 -6.56
CA ASP A 19 2.17 -11.70 -5.75
C ASP A 19 3.44 -11.16 -5.09
N ILE A 20 3.89 -11.82 -4.02
CA ILE A 20 5.15 -11.56 -3.33
C ILE A 20 6.02 -12.81 -3.51
N PRO A 21 7.07 -12.81 -4.34
CA PRO A 21 7.87 -14.02 -4.63
C PRO A 21 8.48 -14.63 -3.37
N ASP A 22 8.33 -15.95 -3.19
CA ASP A 22 8.83 -16.66 -2.00
C ASP A 22 10.35 -16.91 -2.08
N GLU A 23 10.91 -16.89 -3.29
CA GLU A 23 12.33 -17.04 -3.58
C GLU A 23 13.13 -15.73 -3.47
N ASP A 24 12.47 -14.58 -3.35
CA ASP A 24 13.12 -13.27 -3.19
C ASP A 24 13.12 -12.86 -1.69
N PRO A 25 14.26 -13.03 -0.99
CA PRO A 25 14.35 -12.66 0.42
C PRO A 25 14.16 -11.15 0.64
N ILE A 26 14.50 -10.31 -0.34
CA ILE A 26 14.30 -8.85 -0.23
C ILE A 26 12.81 -8.53 -0.27
N ALA A 27 12.05 -9.18 -1.15
CA ALA A 27 10.60 -9.02 -1.21
C ALA A 27 9.92 -9.44 0.09
N ILE A 28 10.32 -10.59 0.66
CA ILE A 28 9.81 -11.07 1.95
C ILE A 28 10.12 -10.06 3.07
N ILE A 29 11.37 -9.60 3.19
CA ILE A 29 11.78 -8.64 4.21
C ILE A 29 10.98 -7.33 4.08
N LEU A 30 10.80 -6.82 2.86
CA LEU A 30 10.00 -5.62 2.61
C LEU A 30 8.53 -5.80 2.98
N ALA A 31 7.94 -6.96 2.68
CA ALA A 31 6.57 -7.27 3.08
C ALA A 31 6.40 -7.31 4.60
N LEU A 32 7.36 -7.92 5.32
CA LEU A 32 7.36 -7.96 6.78
C LEU A 32 7.53 -6.56 7.39
N LYS A 33 8.44 -5.75 6.85
CA LYS A 33 8.63 -4.35 7.30
C LYS A 33 7.43 -3.46 7.00
N TRP A 34 6.72 -3.73 5.92
CA TRP A 34 5.47 -3.05 5.66
C TRP A 34 4.38 -3.44 6.66
N LEU A 35 4.24 -4.73 7.00
CA LEU A 35 3.29 -5.18 8.02
C LEU A 35 3.62 -4.63 9.41
N GLU A 36 4.89 -4.62 9.82
CA GLU A 36 5.36 -3.97 11.05
C GLU A 36 4.91 -2.51 11.10
N TYR A 37 5.16 -1.75 10.02
CA TYR A 37 4.74 -0.36 9.89
C TYR A 37 3.22 -0.17 10.04
N LEU A 38 2.42 -1.06 9.43
CA LEU A 38 0.95 -1.01 9.56
C LEU A 38 0.52 -1.30 11.01
N CYS A 39 1.09 -2.34 11.63
CA CYS A 39 0.80 -2.72 13.01
C CYS A 39 1.13 -1.59 13.99
N GLU A 40 2.29 -0.94 13.85
CA GLU A 40 2.70 0.19 14.71
C GLU A 40 1.76 1.40 14.63
N ARG A 41 1.10 1.61 13.49
CA ARG A 41 0.24 2.78 13.23
C ARG A 41 -1.23 2.53 13.57
N ALA A 42 -1.72 1.36 13.17
CA ALA A 42 -3.12 1.03 13.21
C ALA A 42 -3.48 0.00 14.29
N GLY A 43 -2.51 -0.70 14.89
CA GLY A 43 -2.80 -1.88 15.71
C GLY A 43 -3.00 -3.13 14.83
N VAL A 44 -2.55 -4.28 15.33
CA VAL A 44 -2.52 -5.56 14.60
C VAL A 44 -3.93 -5.99 14.16
N GLU A 45 -4.91 -5.73 15.01
CA GLU A 45 -6.32 -6.04 14.81
C GLU A 45 -6.93 -5.31 13.62
N ASN A 46 -6.41 -4.13 13.27
CA ASN A 46 -6.93 -3.30 12.18
C ASN A 46 -6.21 -3.56 10.84
N VAL A 47 -5.08 -4.28 10.84
CA VAL A 47 -4.28 -4.48 9.62
C VAL A 47 -5.03 -5.29 8.56
N SER A 48 -5.84 -6.28 8.96
CA SER A 48 -6.64 -7.07 8.00
C SER A 48 -7.58 -6.18 7.19
N ASP A 49 -8.34 -5.31 7.86
CA ASP A 49 -9.30 -4.40 7.22
C ASP A 49 -8.59 -3.38 6.30
N ILE A 50 -7.39 -2.94 6.69
CA ILE A 50 -6.56 -2.05 5.86
C ILE A 50 -6.08 -2.77 4.58
N LEU A 51 -5.67 -4.03 4.68
CA LEU A 51 -5.26 -4.81 3.51
C LEU A 51 -6.46 -5.07 2.58
N ASP A 52 -7.64 -5.33 3.13
CA ASP A 52 -8.88 -5.46 2.36
C ASP A 52 -9.25 -4.15 1.66
N PHE A 53 -9.05 -3.01 2.32
CA PHE A 53 -9.19 -1.70 1.67
C PHE A 53 -8.24 -1.54 0.47
N TYR A 54 -6.97 -1.94 0.60
CA TYR A 54 -6.02 -1.91 -0.52
C TYR A 54 -6.36 -2.91 -1.64
N TYR A 55 -6.94 -4.05 -1.30
CA TYR A 55 -7.49 -4.99 -2.28
C TYR A 55 -8.65 -4.37 -3.07
N MET A 56 -9.61 -3.74 -2.39
CA MET A 56 -10.72 -3.05 -3.04
C MET A 56 -10.28 -1.90 -3.96
N LEU A 57 -9.16 -1.22 -3.63
CA LEU A 57 -8.56 -0.21 -4.50
C LEU A 57 -7.81 -0.78 -5.72
N GLY A 58 -7.69 -2.11 -5.83
CA GLY A 58 -6.90 -2.79 -6.86
C GLY A 58 -5.39 -2.61 -6.66
N TRP A 59 -4.94 -2.33 -5.43
CA TRP A 59 -3.50 -2.24 -5.13
C TRP A 59 -2.92 -3.61 -4.80
N LEU A 60 -3.73 -4.50 -4.21
CA LEU A 60 -3.36 -5.88 -3.91
C LEU A 60 -4.22 -6.84 -4.74
N GLY A 61 -3.59 -7.87 -5.29
CA GLY A 61 -4.25 -9.03 -5.88
C GLY A 61 -4.46 -10.14 -4.84
N ASP A 62 -5.20 -11.18 -5.22
CA ASP A 62 -5.59 -12.27 -4.31
C ASP A 62 -4.38 -12.96 -3.66
N LYS A 63 -3.32 -13.21 -4.43
CA LYS A 63 -2.13 -13.93 -3.91
C LYS A 63 -1.32 -13.06 -2.96
N ALA A 64 -1.11 -11.80 -3.30
CA ALA A 64 -0.44 -10.84 -2.43
C ALA A 64 -1.20 -10.68 -1.10
N LEU A 65 -2.52 -10.48 -1.14
CA LEU A 65 -3.36 -10.38 0.05
C LEU A 65 -3.25 -11.64 0.91
N ALA A 66 -3.41 -12.83 0.32
CA ALA A 66 -3.31 -14.09 1.04
C ALA A 66 -1.94 -14.29 1.72
N LYS A 67 -0.85 -13.90 1.05
CA LYS A 67 0.51 -13.97 1.61
C LYS A 67 0.70 -12.99 2.77
N LEU A 68 0.24 -11.74 2.63
CA LEU A 68 0.33 -10.74 3.70
C LEU A 68 -0.45 -11.17 4.93
N LEU A 69 -1.67 -11.69 4.76
CA LEU A 69 -2.48 -12.23 5.88
C LEU A 69 -1.82 -13.46 6.52
N LYS A 70 -1.14 -14.31 5.73
CA LYS A 70 -0.37 -15.44 6.25
C LYS A 70 0.83 -14.96 7.07
N PHE A 71 1.56 -13.95 6.61
CA PHE A 71 2.67 -13.34 7.36
C PHE A 71 2.16 -12.71 8.66
N LEU A 72 1.09 -11.92 8.60
CA LEU A 72 0.48 -11.28 9.77
C LEU A 72 0.11 -12.29 10.87
N LYS A 73 -0.48 -13.44 10.49
CA LYS A 73 -0.80 -14.52 11.44
C LYS A 73 0.44 -15.17 12.08
N GLY A 74 1.57 -15.19 11.38
CA GLY A 74 2.82 -15.81 11.83
C GLY A 74 3.66 -14.90 12.73
N ILE A 75 3.49 -13.59 12.62
CA ILE A 75 4.09 -12.59 13.50
C ILE A 75 3.25 -12.57 14.78
N LYS A 76 3.60 -13.41 15.76
CA LYS A 76 3.09 -13.21 17.13
C LYS A 76 3.62 -11.85 17.59
N VAL A 77 2.79 -10.82 17.48
CA VAL A 77 3.10 -9.53 18.08
C VAL A 77 2.87 -9.74 19.57
N ASP A 78 3.93 -9.66 20.37
CA ASP A 78 3.80 -9.73 21.82
C ASP A 78 2.79 -8.66 22.25
N GLU A 79 1.62 -9.09 22.71
CA GLU A 79 0.50 -8.22 23.13
C GLU A 79 0.97 -7.21 24.20
N GLU A 80 2.04 -7.54 24.94
CA GLU A 80 2.67 -6.69 25.96
C GLU A 80 3.47 -5.50 25.40
N ASN A 81 3.83 -5.49 24.10
CA ASN A 81 4.61 -4.44 23.45
C ASN A 81 3.85 -3.72 22.32
N VAL A 82 2.55 -4.00 22.16
CA VAL A 82 1.72 -3.26 21.20
C VAL A 82 1.50 -1.87 21.74
N VAL A 83 2.23 -0.90 21.19
CA VAL A 83 1.84 0.51 21.30
C VAL A 83 0.43 0.58 20.73
N GLU A 84 -0.54 1.04 21.53
CA GLU A 84 -1.89 1.31 21.05
C GLU A 84 -1.77 2.26 19.85
N GLY A 85 -1.87 1.69 18.65
CA GLY A 85 -1.95 2.47 17.42
C GLY A 85 -3.16 3.40 17.54
N SER A 86 -3.17 4.49 16.77
CA SER A 86 -4.31 5.42 16.79
C SER A 86 -5.63 4.80 16.26
N GLY A 87 -5.60 3.53 15.85
CA GLY A 87 -6.68 2.78 15.24
C GLY A 87 -6.96 3.17 13.79
N LYS A 88 -6.30 4.19 13.23
CA LYS A 88 -6.54 4.70 11.88
C LYS A 88 -5.26 5.18 11.21
N LEU A 89 -5.11 4.83 9.94
CA LEU A 89 -4.07 5.40 9.08
C LEU A 89 -4.45 6.81 8.64
N ASN A 90 -3.45 7.70 8.58
CA ASN A 90 -3.61 8.99 7.92
C ASN A 90 -3.22 8.88 6.43
N ILE A 91 -3.43 9.97 5.67
CA ILE A 91 -3.12 10.01 4.23
C ILE A 91 -1.66 9.69 3.94
N THR A 92 -0.73 10.20 4.77
CA THR A 92 0.70 9.91 4.63
C THR A 92 0.98 8.42 4.78
N ASP A 93 0.28 7.73 5.67
CA ASP A 93 0.47 6.29 5.85
C ASP A 93 -0.01 5.46 4.66
N HIS A 94 -1.09 5.89 4.01
CA HIS A 94 -1.53 5.30 2.75
C HIS A 94 -0.55 5.57 1.60
N ILE A 95 0.09 6.74 1.56
CA ILE A 95 1.14 7.04 0.57
C ILE A 95 2.37 6.15 0.80
N ILE A 96 2.82 5.99 2.04
CA ILE A 96 3.93 5.11 2.38
C ILE A 96 3.59 3.66 2.00
N SER A 97 2.38 3.21 2.30
CA SER A 97 1.90 1.87 1.90
C SER A 97 1.92 1.68 0.39
N LEU A 98 1.49 2.68 -0.38
CA LEU A 98 1.58 2.63 -1.84
C LEU A 98 3.03 2.48 -2.30
N LEU A 99 4.00 3.17 -1.69
CA LEU A 99 5.41 3.04 -2.04
C LEU A 99 5.97 1.64 -1.73
N PHE A 100 5.55 1.01 -0.63
CA PHE A 100 5.88 -0.40 -0.35
C PHE A 100 5.33 -1.32 -1.44
N ILE A 101 4.07 -1.16 -1.81
CA ILE A 101 3.40 -1.94 -2.87
C ILE A 101 4.14 -1.78 -4.21
N GLU A 102 4.47 -0.55 -4.59
CA GLU A 102 5.20 -0.28 -5.83
C GLU A 102 6.62 -0.88 -5.79
N ARG A 103 7.29 -0.82 -4.63
CA ARG A 103 8.62 -1.41 -4.45
C ARG A 103 8.60 -2.94 -4.51
N LEU A 104 7.58 -3.57 -3.92
CA LEU A 104 7.34 -5.02 -3.96
C LEU A 104 6.99 -5.48 -5.38
N ASN A 105 6.31 -4.64 -6.16
CA ASN A 105 6.08 -4.86 -7.59
C ASN A 105 7.30 -4.57 -8.48
N GLY A 106 8.51 -4.58 -7.89
CA GLY A 106 9.77 -4.44 -8.61
C GLY A 106 10.12 -3.02 -9.07
N LYS A 107 9.32 -1.99 -8.77
CA LYS A 107 9.68 -0.61 -9.12
C LYS A 107 10.81 -0.11 -8.24
N LYS A 108 11.77 0.57 -8.85
CA LYS A 108 12.83 1.27 -8.11
C LYS A 108 12.26 2.55 -7.51
N ILE A 109 12.28 2.64 -6.19
CA ILE A 109 12.02 3.88 -5.47
C ILE A 109 13.37 4.55 -5.26
N SER A 110 13.73 5.45 -6.17
CA SER A 110 14.96 6.23 -6.07
C SER A 110 14.70 7.56 -5.37
N ALA A 111 15.75 8.19 -4.83
CA ALA A 111 15.63 9.51 -4.20
C ALA A 111 15.07 10.53 -5.19
N GLU A 112 15.48 10.46 -6.45
CA GLU A 112 15.02 11.35 -7.52
C GLU A 112 13.52 11.19 -7.80
N LEU A 113 12.98 9.97 -7.66
CA LEU A 113 11.53 9.75 -7.79
C LEU A 113 10.76 10.41 -6.63
N LEU A 114 11.27 10.27 -5.41
CA LEU A 114 10.66 10.87 -4.23
C LEU A 114 10.69 12.41 -4.32
N ASP A 115 11.82 12.97 -4.72
CA ASP A 115 11.99 14.42 -4.93
C ASP A 115 11.00 14.93 -5.99
N LYS A 116 10.83 14.17 -7.07
CA LYS A 116 9.87 14.50 -8.13
C LYS A 116 8.44 14.47 -7.61
N ILE A 117 8.06 13.47 -6.83
CA ILE A 117 6.72 13.38 -6.22
C ILE A 117 6.48 14.59 -5.32
N GLU A 118 7.43 14.93 -4.45
CA GLU A 118 7.32 16.09 -3.57
C GLU A 118 7.21 17.40 -4.36
N TRP A 119 7.97 17.54 -5.45
CA TRP A 119 7.87 18.70 -6.34
C TRP A 119 6.50 18.82 -7.02
N GLU A 120 5.97 17.72 -7.58
CA GLU A 120 4.64 17.72 -8.20
C GLU A 120 3.54 18.08 -7.20
N LEU A 121 3.60 17.53 -5.97
CA LEU A 121 2.66 17.87 -4.90
C LEU A 121 2.71 19.36 -4.54
N ARG A 122 3.91 19.94 -4.41
CA ARG A 122 4.09 21.38 -4.18
C ARG A 122 3.49 22.22 -5.30
N LYS A 123 3.71 21.81 -6.56
CA LYS A 123 3.17 22.50 -7.73
C LYS A 123 1.65 22.45 -7.76
N ILE A 124 1.04 21.30 -7.46
CA ILE A 124 -0.42 21.14 -7.39
C ILE A 124 -1.00 22.04 -6.29
N LYS A 125 -0.40 22.02 -5.10
CA LYS A 125 -0.85 22.85 -3.97
C LYS A 125 -0.81 24.33 -4.32
N LYS A 126 0.31 24.80 -4.88
CA LYS A 126 0.47 26.20 -5.31
C LYS A 126 -0.52 26.58 -6.40
N GLY A 127 -0.77 25.68 -7.35
CA GLY A 127 -1.81 25.89 -8.37
C GLY A 127 -3.19 26.03 -7.74
N ALA A 128 -3.55 25.14 -6.81
CA ALA A 128 -4.84 25.21 -6.11
C ALA A 128 -4.99 26.53 -5.32
N GLU A 129 -3.97 26.98 -4.61
CA GLU A 129 -3.96 28.28 -3.91
C GLU A 129 -4.18 29.45 -4.88
N GLN A 130 -3.51 29.43 -6.05
CA GLN A 130 -3.64 30.48 -7.07
C GLN A 130 -5.02 30.51 -7.76
N PHE A 131 -5.65 29.35 -7.95
CA PHE A 131 -6.95 29.25 -8.63
C PHE A 131 -8.16 29.41 -7.68
N TYR A 132 -8.04 28.97 -6.43
CA TYR A 132 -9.13 29.01 -5.45
C TYR A 132 -9.01 30.14 -4.41
N GLY A 133 -7.89 30.88 -4.38
CA GLY A 133 -7.75 32.11 -3.61
C GLY A 133 -7.83 31.93 -2.09
N ILE A 134 -7.33 30.81 -1.57
CA ILE A 134 -7.16 30.57 -0.12
C ILE A 134 -5.71 30.86 0.25
#